data_AF-A0AAE1DT16-F1
#
_entry.id   AF-A0AAE1DT16-F1
#
_cell.length_a   1.000
_cell.length_b   1.000
_cell.length_c   1.000
_cell.angle_alpha   90.00
_cell.angle_beta   90.00
_cell.angle_gamma   90.00
#
_symmetry.space_group_name_H-M   'P 1'
#
loop_
_entity.id
_entity.type
_entity.pdbx_description
1 polymer ?
#
loop_
_entity_poly.entity_id
_entity_poly.type
_entity_poly.pdbx_seq_one_letter_code
_entity_poly.pdbx_strand_id
1 'polypeptide(L)'
;MLHKFTLFIYLITVVKDVQCGPLSGPAIHLTVTPGQDDVNIVRSHTVACTLDPRLTPMVKVTALVLYGCRSYGTAGQVDSLATVDLWSPLVRPLGGLGDADVDVFGEIGRNDVSRSQIGISWKYQFASSPKQYKCVINGLDSNGHVVTISITSETSITTPHSIDIGVSDNHGAIDKQQVNSTSTDMESVELDFQNLTSKVDDIEEAVNCLEELIENKSLTTLQKQQTILNELKLAKLASVLDKFDVSAVFQGRRYFVTKAVASFNIRNADFLCEIMGGYLTEIEQGGV
;
A
#
# COMPACT_ATOMS: atom_id res chain seq x y z
N MET A 1 34.11 -37.52 32.33
CA MET A 1 33.71 -36.34 31.55
C MET A 1 33.05 -36.81 30.27
N LEU A 2 31.73 -36.71 30.16
CA LEU A 2 30.98 -37.04 28.94
C LEU A 2 30.48 -35.72 28.33
N HIS A 3 30.99 -35.33 27.17
CA HIS A 3 30.46 -34.21 26.40
C HIS A 3 29.25 -34.68 25.59
N LYS A 4 28.07 -34.15 25.91
CA LYS A 4 26.87 -34.28 25.06
C LYS A 4 26.95 -33.19 23.99
N PHE A 5 27.17 -33.59 22.74
CA PHE A 5 26.99 -32.73 21.58
C PHE A 5 25.50 -32.74 21.21
N THR A 6 24.84 -31.58 21.32
CA THR A 6 23.49 -31.37 20.80
C THR A 6 23.61 -30.93 19.35
N LEU A 7 23.23 -31.82 18.43
CA LEU A 7 23.17 -31.57 17.00
C LEU A 7 21.91 -30.75 16.68
N PHE A 8 22.06 -29.49 16.28
CA PHE A 8 20.96 -28.70 15.73
C PHE A 8 20.88 -28.92 14.22
N ILE A 9 19.87 -29.67 13.78
CA ILE A 9 19.55 -29.84 12.36
C ILE A 9 18.74 -28.62 11.93
N TYR A 10 19.36 -27.69 11.20
CA TYR A 10 18.63 -26.64 10.48
C TYR A 10 18.04 -27.24 9.22
N LEU A 11 16.72 -27.42 9.20
CA LEU A 11 15.97 -27.80 8.02
C LEU A 11 15.84 -26.55 7.12
N ILE A 12 16.72 -26.41 6.14
CA ILE A 12 16.60 -25.37 5.11
C ILE A 12 15.56 -25.85 4.10
N THR A 13 14.29 -25.54 4.35
CA THR A 13 13.25 -25.67 3.32
C THR A 13 13.46 -24.55 2.31
N VAL A 14 14.04 -24.89 1.16
CA VAL A 14 14.07 -24.03 -0.03
C VAL A 14 12.63 -23.97 -0.55
N VAL A 15 11.87 -22.97 -0.10
CA VAL A 15 10.58 -22.63 -0.70
C VAL A 15 10.91 -22.05 -2.08
N LYS A 16 10.58 -22.80 -3.13
CA LYS A 16 10.56 -22.25 -4.47
C LYS A 16 9.46 -21.18 -4.50
N ASP A 17 9.83 -19.94 -4.77
CA ASP A 17 8.87 -18.88 -5.08
C ASP A 17 8.00 -19.37 -6.25
N VAL A 18 6.74 -19.67 -5.95
CA VAL A 18 5.71 -19.81 -6.99
C VAL A 18 5.49 -18.39 -7.50
N GLN A 19 6.14 -18.07 -8.62
CA GLN A 19 5.87 -16.85 -9.37
C GLN A 19 4.49 -16.98 -10.01
N CYS A 20 3.43 -16.69 -9.24
CA CYS A 20 2.19 -16.23 -9.83
C CYS A 20 2.55 -15.02 -10.68
N GLY A 21 2.20 -15.06 -11.97
CA GLY A 21 2.40 -13.92 -12.87
C GLY A 21 1.85 -12.63 -12.23
N PRO A 22 2.45 -11.47 -12.51
CA PRO A 22 1.99 -10.21 -11.95
C PRO A 22 0.49 -10.05 -12.25
N LEU A 23 -0.32 -9.86 -11.20
CA LEU A 23 -1.72 -9.44 -11.34
C LEU A 23 -1.75 -8.29 -12.35
N SER A 24 -2.44 -8.50 -13.46
CA SER A 24 -2.41 -7.58 -14.60
C SER A 24 -3.10 -6.26 -14.24
N GLY A 25 -2.31 -5.20 -14.09
CA GLY A 25 -2.80 -3.85 -13.83
C GLY A 25 -1.70 -2.90 -13.37
N PRO A 26 -1.83 -1.58 -13.61
CA PRO A 26 -0.86 -0.62 -13.11
C PRO A 26 -1.00 -0.48 -11.58
N ALA A 27 0.12 -0.56 -10.86
CA ALA A 27 0.11 -0.41 -9.39
C ALA A 27 -0.25 0.99 -8.90
N ILE A 28 -0.13 1.98 -9.77
CA ILE A 28 -0.37 3.39 -9.49
C ILE A 28 -1.51 3.86 -10.40
N HIS A 29 -2.52 4.47 -9.80
CA HIS A 29 -3.63 5.08 -10.52
C HIS A 29 -3.62 6.59 -10.28
N LEU A 30 -3.81 7.35 -11.36
CA LEU A 30 -3.96 8.80 -11.31
C LEU A 30 -5.31 9.14 -11.92
N THR A 31 -6.22 9.60 -11.09
CA THR A 31 -7.58 9.97 -11.48
C THR A 31 -7.72 11.48 -11.47
N VAL A 32 -8.37 12.01 -12.50
CA VAL A 32 -8.77 13.42 -12.56
C VAL A 32 -10.29 13.46 -12.66
N THR A 33 -10.94 13.97 -11.61
CA THR A 33 -12.39 14.05 -11.52
C THR A 33 -12.81 15.50 -11.65
N PRO A 34 -13.61 15.87 -12.69
CA PRO A 34 -14.18 17.21 -12.77
C PRO A 34 -15.19 17.41 -11.63
N GLY A 35 -15.13 18.56 -10.98
CA GLY A 35 -16.14 19.02 -10.05
C GLY A 35 -17.12 19.94 -10.78
N GLN A 36 -18.39 19.55 -10.78
CA GLN A 36 -19.49 20.31 -11.38
C GLN A 36 -20.17 21.16 -10.32
N ASP A 37 -20.55 22.38 -10.68
CA ASP A 37 -21.46 23.21 -9.88
C ASP A 37 -22.93 22.80 -10.10
N ASP A 38 -23.86 23.45 -9.40
CA ASP A 38 -25.31 23.24 -9.53
C ASP A 38 -25.86 23.51 -10.95
N VAL A 39 -25.03 24.08 -11.83
CA VAL A 39 -25.37 24.44 -13.22
C VAL A 39 -24.67 23.51 -14.23
N ASN A 40 -24.06 22.41 -13.77
CA ASN A 40 -23.27 21.47 -14.60
C ASN A 40 -22.06 22.11 -15.30
N ILE A 41 -21.57 23.26 -14.81
CA ILE A 41 -20.35 23.89 -15.30
C ILE A 41 -19.19 23.35 -14.48
N VAL A 42 -18.15 22.86 -15.17
CA VAL A 42 -16.94 22.38 -14.49
C VAL A 42 -16.19 23.58 -13.90
N ARG A 43 -16.33 23.77 -12.58
CA ARG A 43 -15.69 24.87 -11.84
C ARG A 43 -14.63 24.41 -10.87
N SER A 44 -14.44 23.12 -10.71
CA SER A 44 -13.37 22.55 -9.90
C SER A 44 -12.91 21.26 -10.54
N HIS A 45 -11.81 20.72 -10.04
CA HIS A 45 -11.42 19.35 -10.32
C HIS A 45 -10.52 18.84 -9.21
N THR A 46 -10.59 17.54 -9.02
CA THR A 46 -9.78 16.82 -8.05
C THR A 46 -8.85 15.89 -8.78
N VAL A 47 -7.58 15.92 -8.42
CA VAL A 47 -6.58 14.97 -8.89
C VAL A 47 -6.18 14.11 -7.72
N ALA A 48 -6.33 12.79 -7.87
CA ALA A 48 -5.96 11.82 -6.84
C ALA A 48 -5.01 10.79 -7.44
N CYS A 49 -3.92 10.55 -6.73
CA CYS A 49 -2.97 9.49 -7.00
C CYS A 49 -3.08 8.44 -5.90
N THR A 50 -3.33 7.19 -6.29
CA THR A 50 -3.48 6.06 -5.36
C THR A 50 -2.56 4.92 -5.74
N LEU A 51 -1.93 4.30 -4.74
CA LEU A 51 -1.14 3.08 -4.89
C LEU A 51 -1.94 1.86 -4.45
N ASP A 52 -2.02 0.83 -5.29
CA ASP A 52 -2.40 -0.52 -4.85
C ASP A 52 -1.14 -1.27 -4.36
N PRO A 53 -1.00 -1.49 -3.04
CA PRO A 53 0.19 -2.15 -2.48
C PRO A 53 0.34 -3.61 -2.95
N ARG A 54 -0.69 -4.22 -3.56
CA ARG A 54 -0.66 -5.61 -4.03
C ARG A 54 -0.02 -5.76 -5.40
N LEU A 55 0.08 -4.67 -6.17
CA LEU A 55 0.57 -4.67 -7.54
C LEU A 55 2.00 -4.10 -7.65
N THR A 56 2.63 -3.75 -6.53
CA THR A 56 3.96 -3.14 -6.48
C THR A 56 4.93 -4.01 -5.68
N PRO A 57 6.23 -4.05 -6.05
CA PRO A 57 7.27 -4.71 -5.24
C PRO A 57 7.62 -3.92 -3.96
N MET A 58 7.05 -2.72 -3.77
CA MET A 58 7.29 -1.90 -2.59
C MET A 58 6.65 -2.53 -1.35
N VAL A 59 7.46 -2.79 -0.33
CA VAL A 59 6.98 -3.19 1.01
C VAL A 59 6.69 -1.98 1.90
N LYS A 60 7.28 -0.83 1.60
CA LYS A 60 7.10 0.40 2.39
C LYS A 60 7.13 1.63 1.50
N VAL A 61 6.07 2.44 1.55
CA VAL A 61 6.05 3.75 0.89
C VAL A 61 6.73 4.78 1.79
N THR A 62 7.62 5.57 1.21
CA THR A 62 8.36 6.63 1.92
C THR A 62 7.85 8.01 1.58
N ALA A 63 7.43 8.24 0.33
CA ALA A 63 6.89 9.52 -0.10
C ALA A 63 5.95 9.38 -1.31
N LEU A 64 4.96 10.26 -1.37
CA LEU A 64 4.16 10.53 -2.57
C LEU A 64 4.31 12.00 -2.93
N VAL A 65 4.49 12.26 -4.22
CA VAL A 65 4.61 13.62 -4.75
C VAL A 65 3.72 13.74 -5.99
N LEU A 66 2.83 14.72 -5.95
CA LEU A 66 2.00 15.10 -7.08
C LEU A 66 2.57 16.34 -7.75
N TYR A 67 2.71 16.28 -9.06
CA TYR A 67 3.23 17.34 -9.89
C TYR A 67 2.20 17.80 -10.93
N GLY A 68 2.34 19.04 -11.39
CA GLY A 68 1.55 19.60 -12.48
C GLY A 68 2.37 20.48 -13.43
N CYS A 69 2.09 20.37 -14.72
CA CYS A 69 2.64 21.27 -15.74
C CYS A 69 1.87 22.60 -15.75
N ARG A 70 2.58 23.72 -15.70
CA ARG A 70 1.95 25.04 -15.88
C ARG A 70 1.38 25.19 -17.28
N SER A 71 0.25 25.89 -17.40
CA SER A 71 -0.36 26.24 -18.68
C SER A 71 0.53 27.09 -19.61
N TYR A 72 1.56 27.77 -19.06
CA TYR A 72 2.44 28.70 -19.78
C TYR A 72 3.95 28.44 -19.52
N GLY A 73 4.32 27.24 -19.04
CA GLY A 73 5.71 26.87 -18.79
C GLY A 73 6.40 26.25 -20.01
N THR A 74 7.73 26.09 -19.95
CA THR A 74 8.47 25.27 -20.91
C THR A 74 7.91 23.85 -20.90
N ALA A 75 7.66 23.26 -22.09
CA ALA A 75 7.14 21.90 -22.19
C ALA A 75 8.00 20.92 -21.36
N GLY A 76 7.35 20.14 -20.49
CA GLY A 76 8.03 19.20 -19.58
C GLY A 76 8.46 19.77 -18.23
N GLN A 77 8.31 21.07 -17.99
CA GLN A 77 8.53 21.63 -16.65
C GLN A 77 7.35 21.34 -15.73
N VAL A 78 7.57 20.42 -14.80
CA VAL A 78 6.61 20.00 -13.78
C VAL A 78 6.94 20.66 -12.45
N ASP A 79 5.96 21.33 -11.83
CA ASP A 79 6.08 21.86 -10.48
C ASP A 79 5.44 20.90 -9.48
N SER A 80 6.04 20.77 -8.31
CA SER A 80 5.43 20.00 -7.22
C SER A 80 4.21 20.76 -6.70
N LEU A 81 3.05 20.10 -6.68
CA LEU A 81 1.77 20.65 -6.22
C LEU A 81 1.46 20.23 -4.78
N ALA A 82 1.77 18.99 -4.43
CA ALA A 82 1.55 18.44 -3.10
C ALA A 82 2.55 17.32 -2.81
N THR A 83 2.91 17.18 -1.55
CA THR A 83 3.71 16.04 -1.07
C THR A 83 3.21 15.52 0.27
N VAL A 84 3.37 14.22 0.48
CA VAL A 84 3.29 13.58 1.78
C VAL A 84 4.47 12.63 1.90
N ASP A 85 5.12 12.64 3.06
CA ASP A 85 6.27 11.78 3.34
C ASP A 85 6.13 11.14 4.73
N LEU A 86 6.88 10.06 4.94
CA LEU A 86 6.78 9.24 6.15
C LEU A 86 7.20 10.01 7.42
N TRP A 87 8.01 11.05 7.29
CA TRP A 87 8.59 11.82 8.39
C TRP A 87 7.68 13.01 8.76
N SER A 88 6.94 13.54 7.79
CA SER A 88 5.94 14.58 7.92
C SER A 88 4.62 14.10 7.31
N PRO A 89 3.77 13.38 8.08
CA PRO A 89 2.51 12.82 7.56
C PRO A 89 1.47 13.89 7.21
N LEU A 90 1.75 15.17 7.46
CA LEU A 90 0.89 16.27 7.06
C LEU A 90 1.12 16.59 5.58
N VAL A 91 0.07 16.43 4.78
CA VAL A 91 0.07 16.84 3.37
C VAL A 91 0.13 18.35 3.29
N ARG A 92 0.99 18.89 2.42
CA ARG A 92 1.14 20.34 2.24
C ARG A 92 1.03 20.72 0.77
N PRO A 93 0.37 21.84 0.45
CA PRO A 93 0.45 22.41 -0.89
C PRO A 93 1.85 22.97 -1.13
N LEU A 94 2.31 22.88 -2.39
CA LEU A 94 3.61 23.35 -2.86
C LEU A 94 3.43 24.23 -4.09
N GLY A 95 4.53 24.79 -4.62
CA GLY A 95 4.49 25.58 -5.86
C GLY A 95 3.82 26.96 -5.70
N GLY A 96 3.71 27.48 -4.46
CA GLY A 96 3.05 28.75 -4.17
C GLY A 96 1.53 28.67 -4.05
N LEU A 97 0.96 27.46 -4.07
CA LEU A 97 -0.45 27.23 -3.79
C LEU A 97 -0.73 27.40 -2.30
N GLY A 98 -1.77 28.17 -1.96
CA GLY A 98 -2.25 28.34 -0.59
C GLY A 98 -3.55 27.59 -0.33
N ASP A 99 -3.94 27.53 0.94
CA ASP A 99 -5.21 26.92 1.38
C ASP A 99 -6.46 27.63 0.79
N ALA A 100 -6.29 28.84 0.24
CA ALA A 100 -7.35 29.56 -0.46
C ALA A 100 -7.61 29.00 -1.87
N ASP A 101 -6.59 28.40 -2.51
CA ASP A 101 -6.66 27.94 -3.90
C ASP A 101 -7.09 26.48 -4.01
N VAL A 102 -6.56 25.66 -3.08
CA VAL A 102 -6.64 24.21 -3.14
C VAL A 102 -6.87 23.61 -1.76
N ASP A 103 -7.55 22.46 -1.74
CA ASP A 103 -7.52 21.53 -0.62
C ASP A 103 -6.59 20.36 -0.98
N VAL A 104 -5.64 20.05 -0.10
CA VAL A 104 -4.76 18.90 -0.25
C VAL A 104 -5.17 17.79 0.71
N PHE A 105 -5.05 16.54 0.26
CA PHE A 105 -5.33 15.37 1.07
C PHE A 105 -4.34 14.25 0.73
N GLY A 106 -4.21 13.30 1.64
CA GLY A 106 -3.34 12.16 1.42
C GLY A 106 -2.90 11.49 2.71
N GLU A 107 -2.40 10.29 2.55
CA GLU A 107 -1.87 9.46 3.62
C GLU A 107 -0.89 8.44 3.05
N ILE A 108 0.11 8.09 3.85
CA ILE A 108 0.96 6.93 3.62
C ILE A 108 0.40 5.78 4.44
N GLY A 109 0.05 4.69 3.75
CA GLY A 109 -0.40 3.47 4.39
C GLY A 109 0.65 2.94 5.36
N ARG A 110 0.25 2.69 6.61
CA ARG A 110 1.16 2.22 7.67
C ARG A 110 1.33 0.70 7.72
N ASN A 111 0.50 -0.06 6.99
CA ASN A 111 0.49 -1.52 6.93
C ASN A 111 0.31 -2.02 5.48
N ASP A 112 0.60 -3.31 5.25
CA ASP A 112 0.51 -4.00 3.94
C ASP A 112 -0.87 -3.94 3.26
N VAL A 113 -1.90 -3.47 3.96
CA VAL A 113 -3.30 -3.41 3.49
C VAL A 113 -3.79 -1.97 3.31
N SER A 114 -3.13 -1.00 3.95
CA SER A 114 -3.56 0.41 3.87
C SER A 114 -3.10 1.03 2.55
N ARG A 115 -4.06 1.58 1.81
CA ARG A 115 -3.78 2.31 0.56
C ARG A 115 -2.96 3.56 0.88
N SER A 116 -1.98 3.84 0.02
CA SER A 116 -1.26 5.13 0.06
C SER A 116 -1.84 6.03 -1.02
N GLN A 117 -2.18 7.26 -0.67
CA GLN A 117 -2.79 8.19 -1.60
C GLN A 117 -2.35 9.63 -1.35
N ILE A 118 -2.37 10.43 -2.40
CA ILE A 118 -2.21 11.88 -2.33
C ILE A 118 -3.11 12.52 -3.36
N GLY A 119 -3.71 13.66 -3.04
CA GLY A 119 -4.50 14.41 -3.99
C GLY A 119 -4.63 15.87 -3.66
N ILE A 120 -5.12 16.59 -4.66
CA ILE A 120 -5.36 18.02 -4.63
C ILE A 120 -6.72 18.30 -5.27
N SER A 121 -7.52 19.12 -4.61
CA SER A 121 -8.83 19.56 -5.10
C SER A 121 -8.81 21.08 -5.27
N TRP A 122 -9.10 21.55 -6.48
CA TRP A 122 -9.14 22.98 -6.77
C TRP A 122 -10.48 23.56 -6.37
N LYS A 123 -10.50 24.61 -5.54
CA LYS A 123 -11.75 25.24 -5.09
C LYS A 123 -12.49 25.97 -6.22
N TYR A 124 -11.73 26.56 -7.14
CA TYR A 124 -12.24 27.20 -8.35
C TYR A 124 -11.27 26.98 -9.52
N GLN A 125 -11.80 26.76 -10.73
CA GLN A 125 -11.04 26.71 -11.97
C GLN A 125 -10.57 28.12 -12.31
N PHE A 126 -9.46 28.53 -11.71
CA PHE A 126 -8.65 29.58 -12.28
C PHE A 126 -8.04 29.08 -13.59
N ALA A 127 -7.85 29.96 -14.57
CA ALA A 127 -7.24 29.66 -15.88
C ALA A 127 -5.82 29.04 -15.79
N SER A 128 -5.26 28.93 -14.59
CA SER A 128 -3.91 28.47 -14.27
C SER A 128 -3.80 27.01 -13.80
N SER A 129 -4.90 26.25 -13.70
CA SER A 129 -4.78 24.86 -13.27
C SER A 129 -3.98 24.01 -14.27
N PRO A 130 -3.11 23.10 -13.81
CA PRO A 130 -2.32 22.26 -14.69
C PRO A 130 -3.17 21.42 -15.64
N LYS A 131 -2.70 21.27 -16.89
CA LYS A 131 -3.32 20.39 -17.90
C LYS A 131 -2.74 18.98 -17.91
N GLN A 132 -1.59 18.79 -17.28
CA GLN A 132 -0.91 17.51 -17.19
C GLN A 132 -0.45 17.32 -15.76
N TYR A 133 -0.70 16.14 -15.23
CA TYR A 133 -0.36 15.74 -13.87
C TYR A 133 0.59 14.56 -13.92
N LYS A 134 1.58 14.56 -13.03
CA LYS A 134 2.48 13.43 -12.82
C LYS A 134 2.46 13.06 -11.35
N CYS A 135 2.26 11.79 -11.05
CA CYS A 135 2.44 11.28 -9.69
C CYS A 135 3.72 10.45 -9.62
N VAL A 136 4.49 10.68 -8.56
CA VAL A 136 5.71 9.91 -8.26
C VAL A 136 5.57 9.34 -6.86
N ILE A 137 5.80 8.05 -6.72
CA ILE A 137 5.77 7.34 -5.45
C ILE A 137 7.16 6.73 -5.23
N ASN A 138 7.73 7.01 -4.08
CA ASN A 138 8.99 6.44 -3.63
C ASN A 138 8.74 5.47 -2.49
N GLY A 139 9.48 4.38 -2.47
CA GLY A 139 9.36 3.35 -1.44
C GLY A 139 10.61 2.49 -1.34
N LEU A 140 10.52 1.45 -0.52
CA LEU A 140 11.55 0.42 -0.35
C LEU A 140 10.98 -0.94 -0.76
N ASP A 141 11.79 -1.76 -1.42
CA ASP A 141 11.49 -3.17 -1.65
C ASP A 141 11.79 -4.04 -0.41
N SER A 142 11.54 -5.35 -0.50
CA SER A 142 11.81 -6.31 0.57
C SER A 142 13.28 -6.41 0.98
N ASN A 143 14.20 -5.97 0.13
CA ASN A 143 15.64 -5.96 0.36
C ASN A 143 16.13 -4.61 0.93
N GLY A 144 15.24 -3.63 1.08
CA GLY A 144 15.58 -2.28 1.52
C GLY A 144 16.13 -1.38 0.42
N HIS A 145 16.05 -1.76 -0.86
CA HIS A 145 16.43 -0.90 -1.98
C HIS A 145 15.33 0.11 -2.29
N VAL A 146 15.75 1.28 -2.75
CA VAL A 146 14.82 2.34 -3.16
C VAL A 146 14.16 1.96 -4.49
N VAL A 147 12.83 2.01 -4.50
CA VAL A 147 12.00 1.83 -5.70
C VAL A 147 11.23 3.13 -5.94
N THR A 148 11.15 3.55 -7.19
CA THR A 148 10.35 4.69 -7.64
C THR A 148 9.43 4.26 -8.77
N ILE A 149 8.14 4.55 -8.64
CA ILE A 149 7.17 4.38 -9.73
C ILE A 149 6.51 5.72 -10.04
N SER A 150 6.08 5.91 -11.29
CA SER A 150 5.41 7.14 -11.69
C SER A 150 4.39 6.91 -12.79
N ILE A 151 3.37 7.77 -12.83
CA ILE A 151 2.35 7.82 -13.88
C ILE A 151 2.08 9.27 -14.25
N THR A 152 1.73 9.51 -15.51
CA THR A 152 1.36 10.83 -16.02
C THR A 152 -0.03 10.74 -16.64
N SER A 153 -0.84 11.78 -16.48
CA SER A 153 -2.18 11.90 -17.06
C SER A 153 -2.38 13.32 -17.60
N GLU A 154 -3.06 13.44 -18.72
CA GLU A 154 -3.43 14.71 -19.34
C GLU A 154 -4.94 14.93 -19.22
N THR A 155 -5.35 16.14 -18.84
CA THR A 155 -6.76 16.51 -18.83
C THR A 155 -7.21 16.84 -20.25
N SER A 156 -8.05 16.00 -20.82
CA SER A 156 -8.79 16.29 -22.05
C SER A 156 -9.94 17.26 -21.75
N ILE A 157 -9.65 18.54 -21.49
CA ILE A 157 -10.71 19.55 -21.46
C ILE A 157 -11.04 19.87 -22.91
N THR A 158 -12.01 19.15 -23.46
CA THR A 158 -12.65 19.52 -24.73
C THR A 158 -13.37 20.85 -24.47
N THR A 159 -12.84 21.94 -25.02
CA THR A 159 -13.56 23.22 -25.04
C THR A 159 -14.96 22.98 -25.63
N PRO A 160 -16.05 23.38 -24.96
CA PRO A 160 -17.38 23.20 -25.50
C PRO A 160 -17.49 23.96 -26.82
N HIS A 161 -17.54 23.22 -27.93
CA HIS A 161 -17.97 23.77 -29.20
C HIS A 161 -19.44 24.19 -29.04
N SER A 162 -19.71 25.46 -29.32
CA SER A 162 -21.07 25.97 -29.50
C SER A 162 -21.83 25.08 -30.48
N ILE A 163 -22.84 24.37 -29.99
CA ILE A 163 -23.80 23.66 -30.82
C ILE A 163 -24.66 24.73 -31.47
N ASP A 164 -24.41 25.02 -32.75
CA ASP A 164 -25.32 25.78 -33.60
C ASP A 164 -26.56 24.90 -33.85
N ILE A 165 -27.69 25.30 -33.25
CA ILE A 165 -28.99 24.69 -33.51
C ILE A 165 -29.47 25.21 -34.86
N GLY A 166 -29.09 24.50 -35.93
CA GLY A 166 -29.72 24.63 -37.23
C GLY A 166 -31.06 23.88 -37.23
N VAL A 167 -32.16 24.58 -36.94
CA VAL A 167 -33.51 24.09 -37.26
C VAL A 167 -33.64 24.09 -38.78
N SER A 168 -33.68 22.91 -39.38
CA SER A 168 -34.15 22.73 -40.75
C SER A 168 -35.32 21.76 -40.73
N ASP A 169 -36.52 22.34 -40.80
CA ASP A 169 -37.71 21.65 -41.25
C ASP A 169 -37.43 21.01 -42.61
N ASN A 170 -37.86 19.76 -42.81
CA ASN A 170 -38.41 19.34 -44.09
C ASN A 170 -39.29 18.09 -43.95
N HIS A 171 -40.48 18.23 -44.51
CA HIS A 171 -41.51 17.23 -44.70
C HIS A 171 -41.10 16.13 -45.70
N GLY A 172 -41.58 14.92 -45.43
CA GLY A 172 -42.10 13.99 -46.45
C GLY A 172 -41.11 12.99 -47.05
N ALA A 173 -41.33 11.70 -46.82
CA ALA A 173 -41.99 10.81 -47.78
C ALA A 173 -41.84 9.36 -47.33
N ILE A 174 -42.96 8.63 -47.44
CA ILE A 174 -43.08 7.19 -47.26
C ILE A 174 -42.40 6.52 -48.45
N ASP A 175 -41.54 5.53 -48.21
CA ASP A 175 -41.39 4.44 -49.17
C ASP A 175 -41.16 3.09 -48.48
N LYS A 176 -41.84 2.08 -49.01
CA LYS A 176 -41.85 0.71 -48.51
C LYS A 176 -40.69 -0.05 -49.14
N GLN A 177 -39.87 -0.72 -48.33
CA GLN A 177 -39.12 -1.86 -48.83
C GLN A 177 -39.03 -2.96 -47.77
N GLN A 178 -39.70 -4.05 -48.09
CA GLN A 178 -39.71 -5.32 -47.37
C GLN A 178 -38.61 -6.22 -47.96
N VAL A 179 -38.11 -7.13 -47.12
CA VAL A 179 -37.51 -8.44 -47.43
C VAL A 179 -35.98 -8.58 -47.21
N ASN A 180 -35.66 -9.55 -46.34
CA ASN A 180 -34.40 -10.28 -46.09
C ASN A 180 -33.39 -9.73 -45.08
N SER A 181 -33.58 -10.07 -43.80
CA SER A 181 -32.51 -10.12 -42.79
C SER A 181 -32.88 -11.11 -41.69
N THR A 182 -32.66 -12.41 -41.92
CA THR A 182 -32.80 -13.46 -40.87
C THR A 182 -31.69 -14.51 -40.91
N SER A 183 -30.58 -14.25 -41.62
CA SER A 183 -29.46 -15.21 -41.72
C SER A 183 -28.17 -14.74 -41.04
N THR A 184 -28.05 -13.48 -40.62
CA THR A 184 -26.80 -12.88 -40.15
C THR A 184 -26.68 -12.84 -38.62
N ASP A 185 -27.78 -13.00 -37.89
CA ASP A 185 -27.79 -12.89 -36.42
C ASP A 185 -27.24 -14.14 -35.73
N MET A 186 -27.41 -15.33 -36.31
CA MET A 186 -27.03 -16.59 -35.67
C MET A 186 -25.51 -16.83 -35.65
N GLU A 187 -24.78 -16.31 -36.64
CA GLU A 187 -23.32 -16.42 -36.73
C GLU A 187 -22.62 -15.44 -35.77
N SER A 188 -23.24 -14.28 -35.49
CA SER A 188 -22.72 -13.33 -34.48
C SER A 188 -22.90 -13.83 -33.04
N VAL A 189 -24.01 -14.53 -32.76
CA VAL A 189 -24.29 -15.11 -31.44
C VAL A 189 -23.36 -16.27 -31.11
N GLU A 190 -22.98 -17.09 -32.11
CA GLU A 190 -22.01 -18.18 -31.93
C GLU A 190 -20.60 -17.62 -31.60
N LEU A 191 -20.20 -16.54 -32.27
CA LEU A 191 -18.93 -15.85 -32.04
C LEU A 191 -18.87 -15.21 -30.65
N ASP A 192 -19.96 -14.59 -30.21
CA ASP A 192 -20.08 -14.03 -28.86
C ASP A 192 -20.07 -15.14 -27.79
N PHE A 193 -20.68 -16.30 -28.05
CA PHE A 193 -20.67 -17.43 -27.12
C PHE A 193 -19.27 -18.04 -26.97
N GLN A 194 -18.50 -18.15 -28.05
CA GLN A 194 -17.11 -18.61 -28.00
C GLN A 194 -16.20 -17.63 -27.25
N ASN A 195 -16.35 -16.33 -27.49
CA ASN A 195 -15.63 -15.27 -26.77
C ASN A 195 -16.00 -15.20 -25.28
N LEU A 196 -17.26 -15.48 -24.94
CA LEU A 196 -17.69 -15.56 -23.55
C LEU A 196 -17.12 -16.80 -22.85
N THR A 197 -17.10 -17.94 -23.54
CA THR A 197 -16.54 -19.19 -23.02
C THR A 197 -15.05 -19.04 -22.74
N SER A 198 -14.28 -18.46 -23.67
CA SER A 198 -12.85 -18.24 -23.44
C SER A 198 -12.58 -17.30 -22.26
N LYS A 199 -13.41 -16.27 -22.06
CA LYS A 199 -13.29 -15.38 -20.90
C LYS A 199 -13.63 -16.07 -19.57
N VAL A 200 -14.53 -17.05 -19.58
CA VAL A 200 -14.84 -17.84 -18.37
C VAL A 200 -13.66 -18.73 -18.01
N ASP A 201 -13.01 -19.36 -18.99
CA ASP A 201 -11.81 -20.16 -18.77
C ASP A 201 -10.65 -19.29 -18.21
N ASP A 202 -10.44 -18.10 -18.77
CA ASP A 202 -9.45 -17.13 -18.28
C ASP A 202 -9.73 -16.70 -16.81
N ILE A 203 -11.01 -16.55 -16.45
CA ILE A 203 -11.42 -16.21 -15.08
C ILE A 203 -11.17 -17.39 -14.14
N GLU A 204 -11.47 -18.61 -14.55
CA GLU A 204 -11.27 -19.81 -13.74
C GLU A 204 -9.78 -20.05 -13.45
N GLU A 205 -8.90 -19.83 -14.44
CA GLU A 205 -7.45 -19.89 -14.25
C GLU A 205 -6.95 -18.78 -13.30
N ALA A 206 -7.49 -17.56 -13.41
CA ALA A 206 -7.15 -16.46 -12.51
C ALA A 206 -7.61 -16.71 -11.06
N VAL A 207 -8.78 -17.33 -10.86
CA VAL A 207 -9.28 -17.68 -9.52
C VAL A 207 -8.41 -18.74 -8.86
N ASN A 208 -8.05 -19.80 -9.57
CA ASN A 208 -7.15 -20.84 -9.04
C ASN A 208 -5.77 -20.26 -8.65
N CYS A 209 -5.24 -19.33 -9.45
CA CYS A 209 -4.00 -18.62 -9.14
C CYS A 209 -4.12 -17.74 -7.88
N LEU A 210 -5.26 -17.08 -7.70
CA LEU A 210 -5.55 -16.27 -6.51
C LEU A 210 -5.63 -17.12 -5.23
N GLU A 211 -6.25 -18.30 -5.29
CA GLU A 211 -6.35 -19.21 -4.15
C GLU A 211 -4.95 -19.68 -3.69
N GLU A 212 -4.09 -20.12 -4.61
CA GLU A 212 -2.73 -20.55 -4.29
C GLU A 212 -1.88 -19.41 -3.71
N LEU A 213 -2.02 -18.19 -4.25
CA LEU A 213 -1.33 -17.01 -3.75
C LEU A 213 -1.78 -16.62 -2.34
N ILE A 214 -3.06 -16.76 -2.03
CA ILE A 214 -3.61 -16.51 -0.68
C ILE A 214 -3.03 -17.52 0.32
N GLU A 215 -3.02 -18.81 -0.01
CA GLU A 215 -2.47 -19.84 0.88
C GLU A 215 -0.99 -19.61 1.17
N ASN A 216 -0.16 -19.38 0.13
CA ASN A 216 1.26 -19.15 0.30
C ASN A 216 1.57 -17.85 1.06
N LYS A 217 0.83 -16.77 0.78
CA LYS A 217 0.99 -15.49 1.50
C LYS A 217 0.56 -15.60 2.96
N SER A 218 -0.45 -16.41 3.28
CA SER A 218 -0.87 -16.65 4.67
C SER A 218 0.22 -17.35 5.48
N LEU A 219 0.85 -18.39 4.90
CA LEU A 219 1.91 -19.15 5.55
C LEU A 219 3.16 -18.30 5.81
N THR A 220 3.59 -17.53 4.81
CA THR A 220 4.76 -16.65 4.93
C THR A 220 4.53 -15.51 5.93
N THR A 221 3.31 -14.95 5.98
CA THR A 221 2.96 -13.91 6.96
C THR A 221 3.01 -14.46 8.39
N LEU A 222 2.45 -15.66 8.61
CA LEU A 222 2.50 -16.33 9.92
C LEU A 222 3.94 -16.63 10.36
N GLN A 223 4.79 -17.09 9.44
CA GLN A 223 6.21 -17.32 9.73
C GLN A 223 6.94 -16.03 10.11
N LYS A 224 6.73 -14.93 9.37
CA LYS A 224 7.31 -13.62 9.69
C LYS A 224 6.86 -13.11 11.06
N GLN A 225 5.57 -13.23 11.37
CA GLN A 225 5.04 -12.85 12.69
C GLN A 225 5.67 -13.67 13.81
N GLN A 226 5.86 -14.98 13.60
CA GLN A 226 6.51 -15.85 14.59
C GLN A 226 7.97 -15.46 14.82
N THR A 227 8.71 -15.13 13.76
CA THR A 227 10.12 -14.69 13.87
C THR A 227 10.22 -13.36 14.62
N ILE A 228 9.41 -12.36 14.26
CA ILE A 228 9.38 -11.06 14.93
C ILE A 228 9.02 -11.22 16.42
N LEU A 229 8.05 -12.08 16.74
CA LEU A 229 7.67 -12.36 18.13
C LEU A 229 8.84 -12.97 18.92
N ASN A 230 9.58 -13.90 18.32
CA ASN A 230 10.74 -14.52 18.95
C ASN A 230 11.89 -13.52 19.16
N GLU A 231 12.15 -12.67 18.18
CA GLU A 231 13.16 -11.59 18.28
C GLU A 231 12.79 -10.56 19.35
N LEU A 232 11.52 -10.15 19.42
CA LEU A 232 11.02 -9.25 20.46
C LEU A 232 11.14 -9.88 21.85
N LYS A 233 10.84 -11.17 21.99
CA LYS A 233 11.03 -11.91 23.26
C LYS A 233 12.51 -11.91 23.67
N LEU A 234 13.41 -12.20 22.73
CA LEU A 234 14.86 -12.20 22.96
C LEU A 234 15.40 -10.80 23.30
N ALA A 235 15.01 -9.78 22.55
CA ALA A 235 15.43 -8.39 22.78
C ALA A 235 14.93 -7.86 24.13
N LYS A 236 13.67 -8.18 24.49
CA LYS A 236 13.12 -7.86 25.80
C LYS A 236 13.92 -8.57 26.90
N LEU A 237 14.20 -9.87 26.74
CA LEU A 237 15.00 -10.63 27.70
C LEU A 237 16.42 -10.05 27.85
N ALA A 238 17.08 -9.69 26.74
CA ALA A 238 18.41 -9.09 26.75
C ALA A 238 18.43 -7.73 27.46
N SER A 239 17.43 -6.88 27.20
CA SER A 239 17.28 -5.58 27.87
C SER A 239 17.00 -5.71 29.38
N VAL A 240 16.33 -6.79 29.79
CA VAL A 240 16.14 -7.11 31.20
C VAL A 240 17.44 -7.61 31.81
N LEU A 241 18.14 -8.54 31.16
CA LEU A 241 19.39 -9.13 31.64
C LEU A 241 20.51 -8.10 31.89
N ASP A 242 20.59 -7.03 31.10
CA ASP A 242 21.60 -5.97 31.31
C ASP A 242 21.45 -5.28 32.69
N LYS A 243 20.24 -5.31 33.26
CA LYS A 243 19.95 -4.75 34.60
C LYS A 243 20.32 -5.68 35.75
N PHE A 244 20.82 -6.88 35.48
CA PHE A 244 21.19 -7.85 36.49
C PHE A 244 22.66 -8.24 36.37
N ASP A 245 23.30 -8.45 37.51
CA ASP A 245 24.51 -9.25 37.61
C ASP A 245 24.13 -10.72 37.74
N VAL A 246 24.78 -11.57 36.95
CA VAL A 246 24.50 -13.02 36.90
C VAL A 246 25.61 -13.76 37.65
N SER A 247 25.23 -14.55 38.65
CA SER A 247 26.19 -15.36 39.39
C SER A 247 26.73 -16.53 38.55
N ALA A 248 27.86 -17.09 38.98
CA ALA A 248 28.23 -18.44 38.60
C ALA A 248 27.15 -19.44 39.06
N VAL A 249 27.14 -20.64 38.47
CA VAL A 249 26.24 -21.70 38.91
C VAL A 249 26.65 -22.17 40.30
N PHE A 250 25.74 -22.07 41.27
CA PHE A 250 25.92 -22.56 42.64
C PHE A 250 24.78 -23.52 42.99
N GLN A 251 25.13 -24.75 43.37
CA GLN A 251 24.17 -25.82 43.64
C GLN A 251 23.17 -26.07 42.49
N GLY A 252 23.65 -26.00 41.25
CA GLY A 252 22.82 -26.19 40.05
C GLY A 252 21.90 -25.02 39.73
N ARG A 253 21.96 -23.92 40.47
CA ARG A 253 21.14 -22.71 40.29
C ARG A 253 22.00 -21.52 39.86
N ARG A 254 21.42 -20.58 39.11
CA ARG A 254 22.00 -19.27 38.83
C ARG A 254 21.17 -18.21 39.55
N TYR A 255 21.85 -17.26 40.16
CA TYR A 255 21.24 -16.16 40.88
C TYR A 255 21.42 -14.88 40.07
N PHE A 256 20.39 -14.05 40.05
CA PHE A 256 20.36 -12.79 39.34
C PHE A 256 20.16 -11.68 40.37
N VAL A 257 21.09 -10.72 40.40
CA VAL A 257 21.05 -9.60 41.35
C VAL A 257 20.83 -8.32 40.57
N THR A 258 19.79 -7.55 40.87
CA THR A 258 19.53 -6.27 40.19
C THR A 258 20.65 -5.27 40.48
N LYS A 259 21.22 -4.64 39.44
CA LYS A 259 22.27 -3.60 39.56
C LYS A 259 21.76 -2.26 40.11
N ALA A 260 20.45 -2.01 40.04
CA ALA A 260 19.87 -0.72 40.37
C ALA A 260 19.51 -0.62 41.87
N VAL A 261 19.79 0.55 42.47
CA VAL A 261 19.23 1.01 43.75
C VAL A 261 17.78 1.51 43.57
N ALA A 262 17.04 0.91 42.63
CA ALA A 262 15.70 1.33 42.28
C ALA A 262 14.73 1.05 43.44
N SER A 263 13.66 1.83 43.54
CA SER A 263 12.59 1.61 44.51
C SER A 263 12.10 0.16 44.42
N PHE A 264 12.43 -0.62 45.44
CA PHE A 264 12.09 -2.03 45.52
C PHE A 264 10.57 -2.18 45.66
N ASN A 265 9.94 -2.82 44.69
CA ASN A 265 8.54 -3.24 44.77
C ASN A 265 8.51 -4.75 44.58
N ILE A 266 8.11 -5.46 45.64
CA ILE A 266 8.12 -6.92 45.67
C ILE A 266 7.28 -7.55 44.55
N ARG A 267 6.15 -6.93 44.17
CA ARG A 267 5.31 -7.42 43.06
C ARG A 267 6.00 -7.28 41.71
N ASN A 268 6.73 -6.17 41.51
CA ASN A 268 7.50 -5.97 40.29
C ASN A 268 8.71 -6.91 40.23
N ALA A 269 9.34 -7.18 41.37
CA ALA A 269 10.48 -8.08 41.45
C ALA A 269 10.06 -9.54 41.15
N ASP A 270 8.95 -9.98 41.74
CA ASP A 270 8.37 -11.32 41.52
C ASP A 270 7.99 -11.53 40.04
N PHE A 271 7.27 -10.57 39.47
CA PHE A 271 6.91 -10.57 38.04
C PHE A 271 8.14 -10.64 37.12
N LEU A 272 9.22 -9.93 37.44
CA LEU A 272 10.46 -9.98 36.66
C LEU A 272 11.16 -11.35 36.78
N CYS A 273 11.14 -11.96 37.97
CA CYS A 273 11.66 -13.31 38.16
C CYS A 273 10.88 -14.34 37.35
N GLU A 274 9.54 -14.27 37.34
CA GLU A 274 8.68 -15.16 36.53
C GLU A 274 8.96 -15.04 35.03
N ILE A 275 9.12 -13.81 34.51
CA ILE A 275 9.46 -13.57 33.10
C ILE A 275 10.78 -14.23 32.72
N MET A 276 11.75 -14.29 33.65
CA MET A 276 13.04 -14.94 33.43
C MET A 276 13.00 -16.46 33.69
N GLY A 277 11.83 -17.03 33.98
CA GLY A 277 11.66 -18.45 34.29
C GLY A 277 12.20 -18.85 35.66
N GLY A 278 12.28 -17.90 36.59
CA GLY A 278 12.72 -18.10 37.98
C GLY A 278 11.70 -17.62 38.99
N TYR A 279 12.14 -17.46 40.24
CA TYR A 279 11.35 -16.95 41.35
C TYR A 279 12.26 -16.15 42.30
N LEU A 280 11.68 -15.36 43.20
CA LEU A 280 12.44 -14.60 44.20
C LEU A 280 13.24 -15.54 45.10
N THR A 281 14.52 -15.24 45.31
CA THR A 281 15.38 -16.09 46.14
C THR A 281 14.95 -16.02 47.60
N GLU A 282 14.67 -17.19 48.17
CA GLU A 282 14.45 -17.37 49.61
C GLU A 282 15.81 -17.59 50.28
N ILE A 283 16.14 -16.77 51.28
CA ILE A 283 17.33 -16.94 52.09
C ILE A 283 16.89 -17.60 53.39
N GLU A 284 17.08 -18.91 53.51
CA GLU A 284 16.88 -19.59 54.78
C GLU A 284 17.98 -19.14 55.75
N GLN A 285 17.56 -18.60 56.90
CA GLN A 285 18.46 -18.10 57.93
C GLN A 285 19.13 -19.28 58.65
N GLY A 286 20.19 -19.85 58.05
CA GLY A 286 20.90 -20.99 58.60
C GLY A 286 21.96 -21.57 57.67
N GLY A 287 23.11 -20.90 57.55
CA GLY A 287 24.29 -21.44 56.87
C GLY A 287 25.49 -20.54 57.08
N VAL A 288 26.40 -20.98 57.95
CA VAL A 288 27.73 -20.42 58.20
C VAL A 288 28.60 -20.53 56.95
#